data_AF-A0A8C6Z124-F1
#
_entry.id   AF-A0A8C6Z124-F1
#
_cell.length_a   1.000
_cell.length_b   1.000
_cell.length_c   1.000
_cell.angle_alpha   90.00
_cell.angle_beta   90.00
_cell.angle_gamma   90.00
#
_symmetry.space_group_name_H-M   'P 1'
#
loop_
_entity.id
_entity.type
_entity.pdbx_description
1 polymer ?
#
loop_
_entity_poly.entity_id
_entity_poly.type
_entity_poly.pdbx_seq_one_letter_code
_entity_poly.pdbx_strand_id
1 'polypeptide(L)'
;LFQPLLTDLSPKFNCPVNGTYVFIFHMLKLAVNVPLYVNLMKNEEVLVSAYANDGAPDHETASNHAVLQLFQGDQIWLRLHRGAIYGSSWKYSTFSGYLLYQD
;
A
#
# COMPACT_ATOMS: atom_id res chain seq x y z
N LEU A 1 -17.17 -0.16 -24.57
CA LEU A 1 -17.24 0.76 -23.41
C LEU A 1 -17.12 -0.07 -22.14
N PHE A 2 -15.90 -0.38 -21.72
CA PHE A 2 -15.66 -0.99 -20.41
C PHE A 2 -14.64 -0.10 -19.70
N GLN A 3 -15.10 0.67 -18.71
CA GLN A 3 -14.23 1.42 -17.82
C GLN A 3 -13.57 0.43 -16.84
N PRO A 4 -12.25 0.45 -16.67
CA PRO A 4 -11.58 -0.34 -15.64
C PRO A 4 -11.78 0.34 -14.28
N LEU A 5 -12.87 -0.01 -13.59
CA LEU A 5 -13.24 0.53 -12.27
C LEU A 5 -12.69 -0.30 -11.09
N LEU A 6 -11.51 -0.91 -11.22
CA LEU A 6 -10.95 -1.80 -10.18
C LEU A 6 -9.54 -1.40 -9.71
N THR A 7 -9.24 -0.10 -9.63
CA THR A 7 -8.00 0.39 -8.99
C THR A 7 -8.18 0.85 -7.55
N ASP A 8 -9.41 0.87 -7.02
CA ASP A 8 -9.75 1.41 -5.69
C ASP A 8 -10.39 0.34 -4.76
N LEU A 9 -9.78 -0.85 -4.69
CA LEU A 9 -10.24 -1.94 -3.80
C LEU A 9 -9.58 -1.91 -2.40
N SER A 10 -8.69 -0.96 -2.16
CA SER A 10 -7.98 -0.83 -0.87
C SER A 10 -8.81 0.01 0.09
N PRO A 11 -9.09 -0.45 1.32
CA PRO A 11 -9.66 0.41 2.35
C PRO A 11 -8.80 1.67 2.53
N LYS A 12 -9.43 2.84 2.45
CA LYS A 12 -8.77 4.12 2.70
C LYS A 12 -8.83 4.45 4.19
N PHE A 13 -7.67 4.76 4.77
CA PHE A 13 -7.62 5.42 6.06
C PHE A 13 -7.97 6.89 5.86
N ASN A 14 -8.98 7.39 6.58
CA ASN A 14 -9.34 8.80 6.59
C ASN A 14 -8.82 9.40 7.89
N CYS A 15 -7.97 10.41 7.81
CA CYS A 15 -7.34 11.05 8.94
C CYS A 15 -8.40 11.70 9.86
N PRO A 16 -8.57 11.26 11.12
CA PRO A 16 -9.62 11.76 11.98
C PRO A 16 -9.25 13.07 12.68
N VAL A 17 -7.96 13.31 12.91
CA VAL A 17 -7.41 14.47 13.65
C VAL A 17 -6.05 14.84 13.06
N ASN A 18 -5.64 16.10 13.22
CA ASN A 18 -4.30 16.51 12.80
C ASN A 18 -3.23 15.82 13.65
N GLY A 19 -2.13 15.42 13.03
CA GLY A 19 -1.01 14.80 13.74
C GLY A 19 0.03 14.16 12.84
N THR A 20 1.10 13.68 13.46
CA THR A 20 2.12 12.85 12.81
C THR A 20 1.71 11.38 12.88
N TYR A 21 1.66 10.72 11.72
CA TYR A 21 1.26 9.32 11.58
C TYR A 21 2.39 8.47 11.02
N VAL A 22 2.37 7.18 11.35
CA VAL A 22 3.23 6.15 10.76
C VAL A 22 2.36 5.17 9.98
N PHE A 23 2.79 4.82 8.76
CA PHE A 23 2.17 3.77 7.94
C PHE A 23 3.22 2.79 7.47
N ILE A 24 2.92 1.50 7.56
CA ILE A 24 3.81 0.39 7.19
C ILE A 24 3.02 -0.62 6.36
N PHE A 25 3.64 -1.15 5.31
CA PHE A 25 3.00 -2.18 4.49
C PHE A 25 3.98 -3.24 4.00
N HIS A 26 3.46 -4.46 3.83
CA HIS A 26 4.17 -5.64 3.36
C HIS A 26 3.26 -6.43 2.40
N MET A 27 3.55 -6.41 1.11
CA MET A 27 2.71 -7.04 0.08
C MET A 27 3.41 -8.25 -0.52
N LEU A 28 2.86 -9.44 -0.29
CA LEU A 28 3.42 -10.67 -0.82
C LEU A 28 3.14 -10.78 -2.33
N LYS A 29 4.18 -11.14 -3.09
CA LYS A 29 4.15 -11.46 -4.50
C LYS A 29 4.38 -12.97 -4.67
N LEU A 30 3.58 -13.61 -5.53
CA LEU A 30 3.78 -15.00 -5.95
C LEU A 30 5.03 -15.12 -6.83
N ALA A 31 5.70 -16.27 -6.80
CA ALA A 31 6.83 -16.59 -7.68
C ALA A 31 6.42 -16.71 -9.17
N VAL A 32 6.16 -15.56 -9.82
CA VAL A 32 5.79 -15.44 -11.23
C VAL A 32 6.64 -14.38 -11.93
N ASN A 33 6.72 -14.46 -13.26
CA ASN A 33 7.46 -13.51 -14.10
C ASN A 33 6.68 -12.21 -14.36
N VAL A 34 6.11 -11.63 -13.31
CA VAL A 34 5.45 -10.32 -13.33
C VAL A 34 5.87 -9.58 -12.06
N PRO A 35 6.44 -8.36 -12.15
CA PRO A 35 6.85 -7.63 -10.96
C PRO A 35 5.63 -7.08 -10.21
N LEU A 36 5.79 -6.88 -8.91
CA LEU A 36 4.81 -6.22 -8.05
C LEU A 36 5.30 -4.82 -7.73
N TYR A 37 4.48 -3.82 -8.04
CA TYR A 37 4.70 -2.42 -7.70
C TYR A 37 3.49 -1.90 -6.93
N VAL A 38 3.70 -1.54 -5.67
CA VAL A 38 2.69 -0.90 -4.81
C VAL A 38 3.14 0.49 -4.38
N ASN A 39 2.23 1.46 -4.41
CA ASN A 39 2.44 2.81 -3.88
C ASN A 39 1.65 3.01 -2.58
N LEU A 40 2.25 3.66 -1.60
CA LEU A 40 1.52 4.33 -0.53
C LEU A 40 1.13 5.73 -1.00
N MET A 41 -0.16 6.01 -0.96
CA MET A 41 -0.77 7.23 -1.47
C MET A 41 -1.19 8.13 -0.30
N LYS A 42 -0.99 9.44 -0.46
CA LYS A 42 -1.71 10.49 0.27
C LYS A 42 -2.62 11.21 -0.70
N ASN A 43 -3.94 11.09 -0.51
CA ASN A 43 -4.91 11.57 -1.49
C ASN A 43 -4.57 10.99 -2.87
N GLU A 44 -4.19 11.82 -3.85
CA GLU A 44 -3.79 11.38 -5.20
C GLU A 44 -2.27 11.37 -5.44
N GLU A 45 -1.47 11.71 -4.42
CA GLU A 45 -0.01 11.82 -4.50
C GLU A 45 0.69 10.57 -3.97
N VAL A 46 1.78 10.18 -4.62
CA VAL A 46 2.64 9.07 -4.18
C VAL A 46 3.56 9.56 -3.06
N LEU A 47 3.48 8.93 -1.89
CA LEU A 47 4.40 9.17 -0.79
C LEU A 47 5.67 8.33 -0.93
N VAL A 48 5.49 7.01 -0.99
CA VAL A 48 6.57 6.04 -1.11
C VAL A 48 6.10 4.87 -1.96
N SER A 49 7.06 4.16 -2.55
CA SER A 49 6.84 3.03 -3.44
C SER A 49 7.56 1.79 -2.92
N ALA A 50 7.03 0.61 -3.21
CA ALA A 50 7.71 -0.66 -2.99
C ALA A 50 7.66 -1.52 -4.26
N TYR A 51 8.74 -2.27 -4.48
CA TYR A 51 8.93 -3.08 -5.67
C TYR A 51 9.43 -4.47 -5.28
N ALA A 52 8.85 -5.51 -5.87
CA ALA A 52 9.38 -6.87 -5.89
C ALA A 52 9.53 -7.30 -7.35
N ASN A 53 10.73 -7.79 -7.71
CA ASN A 53 11.11 -7.98 -9.10
C ASN A 53 10.39 -9.18 -9.74
N ASP A 54 10.49 -9.37 -11.05
CA ASP A 54 10.09 -10.60 -11.69
C ASP A 54 11.21 -11.66 -11.64
N GLY A 55 10.84 -12.92 -11.86
CA GLY A 55 11.80 -14.01 -12.05
C GLY A 55 12.48 -14.54 -10.79
N ALA A 56 12.04 -14.11 -9.60
CA ALA A 56 12.51 -14.70 -8.35
C ALA A 56 12.12 -16.19 -8.26
N PRO A 57 13.01 -17.04 -7.69
CA PRO A 57 12.77 -18.48 -7.57
C PRO A 57 11.67 -18.82 -6.54
N ASP A 58 11.29 -17.86 -5.69
CA ASP A 58 10.24 -18.01 -4.68
C ASP A 58 9.48 -16.67 -4.49
N HIS A 59 8.52 -16.66 -3.57
CA HIS A 59 7.74 -15.48 -3.20
C HIS A 59 8.65 -14.35 -2.70
N GLU A 60 8.24 -13.12 -3.01
CA GLU A 60 8.94 -11.91 -2.58
C GLU A 60 7.96 -10.95 -1.91
N THR A 61 8.46 -10.07 -1.06
CA THR A 61 7.62 -9.08 -0.38
C THR A 61 8.03 -7.67 -0.77
N ALA A 62 7.11 -6.93 -1.39
CA ALA A 62 7.27 -5.49 -1.60
C ALA A 62 6.88 -4.77 -0.30
N SER A 63 7.86 -4.14 0.36
CA SER A 63 7.66 -3.47 1.66
C SER A 63 8.19 -2.05 1.66
N ASN A 64 7.48 -1.13 2.31
CA ASN A 64 7.99 0.20 2.66
C ASN A 64 7.19 0.80 3.84
N HIS A 65 7.61 1.95 4.34
CA HIS A 65 6.90 2.71 5.36
C HIS A 65 7.06 4.23 5.14
N ALA A 66 6.20 5.02 5.79
CA ALA A 66 6.32 6.48 5.81
C ALA A 66 5.92 7.03 7.19
N VAL A 67 6.58 8.12 7.59
CA VAL A 67 6.21 8.96 8.73
C VAL A 67 5.92 10.36 8.19
N LEU A 68 4.73 10.88 8.44
CA LEU A 68 4.31 12.15 7.85
C LEU A 68 3.22 12.85 8.66
N GLN A 69 3.12 14.16 8.45
CA GLN A 69 2.02 14.98 8.95
C GLN A 69 0.76 14.77 8.11
N LEU A 70 -0.36 14.54 8.78
CA LEU A 70 -1.69 14.51 8.18
C LEU A 70 -2.58 15.58 8.80
N PHE A 71 -3.50 16.10 7.99
CA PHE A 71 -4.60 16.93 8.43
C PHE A 71 -5.90 16.14 8.39
N GLN A 72 -6.87 16.50 9.24
CA GLN A 72 -8.19 15.89 9.25
C GLN A 72 -8.78 15.86 7.83
N GLY A 73 -9.21 14.68 7.39
CA GLY A 73 -9.75 14.44 6.05
C GLY A 73 -8.73 13.95 5.02
N ASP A 74 -7.41 14.04 5.27
CA ASP A 74 -6.41 13.42 4.40
C ASP A 74 -6.64 11.90 4.31
N GLN A 75 -6.47 11.34 3.11
CA GLN A 75 -6.68 9.91 2.84
C GLN A 75 -5.34 9.19 2.63
N ILE A 76 -5.16 8.06 3.29
CA ILE A 76 -4.01 7.16 3.10
C ILE A 76 -4.49 5.81 2.61
N TRP A 77 -3.88 5.31 1.53
CA TRP A 77 -4.27 4.05 0.91
C TRP A 77 -3.14 3.47 0.07
N LEU A 78 -3.25 2.17 -0.26
CA LEU A 78 -2.32 1.51 -1.16
C LEU A 78 -2.87 1.46 -2.57
N ARG A 79 -2.09 1.93 -3.55
CA ARG A 79 -2.39 1.79 -4.98
C ARG A 79 -1.52 0.70 -5.58
N LEU A 80 -2.16 -0.33 -6.14
CA LEU A 80 -1.48 -1.31 -6.99
C LEU A 80 -1.15 -0.66 -8.33
N HIS A 81 0.13 -0.37 -8.57
CA HIS A 81 0.59 0.24 -9.81
C HIS A 81 0.83 -0.80 -10.90
N ARG A 82 1.38 -1.96 -10.53
CA ARG A 82 1.64 -3.08 -11.44
C ARG A 82 1.66 -4.41 -10.69
N GLY A 83 1.23 -5.47 -11.36
CA GLY A 83 1.26 -6.84 -10.84
C GLY A 83 -0.01 -7.21 -10.08
N ALA A 84 0.11 -8.20 -9.19
CA ALA A 84 -0.98 -8.67 -8.34
C ALA A 84 -0.43 -9.03 -6.95
N ILE A 85 -1.20 -8.70 -5.91
CA ILE A 85 -0.89 -9.08 -4.53
C ILE A 85 -1.35 -10.52 -4.34
N TYR A 86 -0.44 -11.39 -3.90
CA TYR A 86 -0.77 -12.79 -3.64
C TYR A 86 -1.58 -12.90 -2.35
N GLY A 87 -2.67 -13.67 -2.41
CA GLY A 87 -3.56 -13.94 -1.30
C GLY A 87 -3.93 -15.42 -1.21
N SER A 88 -4.08 -15.92 0.00
CA SER A 88 -4.57 -17.27 0.30
C SER A 88 -5.22 -17.30 1.69
N SER A 89 -5.70 -18.46 2.14
CA SER A 89 -6.23 -18.65 3.50
C SER A 89 -5.22 -18.29 4.61
N TRP A 90 -3.93 -18.20 4.28
CA TRP A 90 -2.84 -17.94 5.21
C TRP A 90 -2.52 -16.45 5.42
N LYS A 91 -3.24 -15.53 4.74
CA LYS A 91 -3.26 -14.07 5.02
C LYS A 91 -1.88 -13.43 5.22
N TYR A 92 -1.07 -13.35 4.17
CA TYR A 92 0.32 -12.88 4.27
C TYR A 92 0.52 -11.36 4.24
N SER A 93 -0.31 -10.64 3.49
CA SER A 93 -0.11 -9.20 3.25
C SER A 93 -0.68 -8.35 4.39
N THR A 94 0.05 -7.30 4.78
CA THR A 94 -0.34 -6.41 5.88
C THR A 94 -0.25 -4.95 5.47
N PHE A 95 -1.22 -4.15 5.92
CA PHE A 95 -1.17 -2.70 5.88
C PHE A 95 -1.65 -2.17 7.22
N SER A 96 -0.82 -1.38 7.89
CA SER A 96 -1.11 -0.83 9.22
C SER A 96 -0.64 0.61 9.33
N GLY A 97 -1.23 1.34 10.27
CA GLY A 97 -0.80 2.67 10.62
C GLY A 97 -1.37 3.13 11.96
N TYR A 98 -0.73 4.13 12.55
CA TYR A 98 -1.10 4.67 13.85
C TYR A 98 -0.68 6.13 13.99
N LEU A 99 -1.40 6.86 14.85
CA LEU A 99 -1.05 8.21 15.28
C LEU A 99 0.16 8.13 16.23
N LEU A 100 1.22 8.85 15.91
CA LEU A 100 2.41 8.95 16.75
C LEU A 100 2.29 10.12 17.73
N TYR A 101 1.96 11.30 17.23
CA TYR A 101 1.74 12.52 18.01
C TYR A 101 0.56 13.29 17.45
N GLN A 102 -0.41 13.62 18.30
CA GLN A 102 -1.48 14.55 17.94
C GLN A 102 -0.97 15.98 18.01
N ASP A 103 -1.41 16.82 17.07
CA ASP A 103 -1.17 18.28 17.13
C ASP A 103 -1.95 18.95 18.26
#